data_AF-A0A7W1JFX7-F1
#
_entry.id   AF-A0A7W1JFX7-F1
#
_cell.length_a   1.000
_cell.length_b   1.000
_cell.length_c   1.000
_cell.angle_alpha   90.00
_cell.angle_beta   90.00
_cell.angle_gamma   90.00
#
_symmetry.space_group_name_H-M   'P 1'
#
loop_
_entity.id
_entity.type
_entity.pdbx_description
1 polymer ?
#
loop_
_entity_poly.entity_id
_entity_poly.type
_entity_poly.pdbx_seq_one_letter_code
_entity_poly.pdbx_strand_id
1 'polypeptide(L)'
;MKNESKLEESGHVEYLPLVQHWRALLDAQVHFNDMSIRTRSVGVTITLGTYGAAGMSIIQFPDKFIRVGNEPWLHISATIVIFGLFLLVSTFLLDYKYYYAMLLAAVTCSEKLETELERSLREAELPPFPQAFAL
;
A
#
# COMPACT_ATOMS: atom_id res chain seq x y z
N MET A 1 15.74 -44.11 9.69
CA MET A 1 14.71 -44.92 10.36
C MET A 1 14.29 -44.46 11.75
N LYS A 2 15.18 -44.00 12.66
CA LYS A 2 14.74 -43.54 14.00
C LYS A 2 14.18 -42.10 14.05
N ASN A 3 14.35 -41.33 12.97
CA ASN A 3 13.79 -39.98 12.82
C ASN A 3 12.39 -39.96 12.21
N GLU A 4 11.99 -41.01 11.49
CA GLU A 4 10.68 -41.07 10.82
C GLU A 4 9.57 -41.36 11.81
N SER A 5 9.83 -42.19 12.84
CA SER A 5 8.83 -42.50 13.88
C SER A 5 8.59 -41.35 14.85
N LYS A 6 9.54 -40.41 14.99
CA LYS A 6 9.36 -39.21 15.83
C LYS A 6 8.51 -38.14 15.14
N LEU A 7 8.42 -38.18 13.81
CA LEU A 7 7.59 -37.31 12.99
C LEU A 7 6.11 -37.72 13.01
N GLU A 8 5.81 -39.01 13.22
CA GLU A 8 4.44 -39.52 13.31
C GLU A 8 3.82 -39.34 14.71
N GLU A 9 4.63 -39.35 15.78
CA GLU A 9 4.14 -39.28 17.16
C GLU A 9 4.04 -37.84 17.73
N SER A 10 4.71 -36.85 17.15
CA SER A 10 4.50 -35.43 17.49
C SER A 10 3.30 -34.91 16.71
N GLY A 11 2.11 -35.21 17.24
CA GLY A 11 0.78 -34.93 16.69
C GLY A 11 0.71 -33.87 15.59
N HIS A 12 0.34 -34.32 14.38
CA HIS A 12 -0.23 -33.56 13.26
C HIS A 12 -0.16 -32.03 13.43
N VAL A 13 1.03 -31.45 13.37
CA VAL A 13 1.12 -30.03 13.05
C VAL A 13 0.65 -29.96 11.61
N GLU A 14 -0.55 -29.48 11.42
CA GLU A 14 -1.21 -29.40 10.13
C GLU A 14 -0.43 -28.33 9.31
N TYR A 15 0.65 -28.74 8.65
CA TYR A 15 1.53 -27.83 7.91
C TYR A 15 0.79 -27.18 6.73
N LEU A 16 -0.25 -27.85 6.22
CA LEU A 16 -1.05 -27.40 5.10
C LEU A 16 -1.81 -26.09 5.39
N PRO A 17 -2.61 -25.96 6.48
CA PRO A 17 -3.25 -24.70 6.82
C PRO A 17 -2.26 -23.59 7.21
N LEU A 18 -1.07 -23.93 7.70
CA LEU A 18 -0.04 -22.94 7.99
C LEU A 18 0.56 -22.34 6.71
N VAL A 19 0.93 -23.19 5.76
CA VAL A 19 1.40 -22.76 4.42
C VAL A 19 0.31 -21.96 3.70
N GLN A 20 -0.96 -22.33 3.87
CA GLN A 20 -2.08 -21.56 3.34
C GLN A 20 -2.20 -20.18 4.00
N HIS A 21 -2.04 -20.07 5.32
CA HIS A 21 -2.02 -18.78 6.02
C HIS A 21 -0.86 -17.90 5.56
N TRP A 22 0.35 -18.45 5.48
CA TRP A 22 1.52 -17.71 4.99
C TRP A 22 1.32 -17.21 3.57
N ARG A 23 0.82 -18.08 2.68
CA ARG A 23 0.49 -17.71 1.30
C ARG A 23 -0.57 -16.59 1.24
N ALA A 24 -1.60 -16.66 2.08
CA ALA A 24 -2.63 -15.62 2.15
C ALA A 24 -2.06 -14.26 2.59
N LEU A 25 -1.08 -14.25 3.52
CA LEU A 25 -0.39 -13.03 3.93
C LEU A 25 0.47 -12.44 2.81
N LEU A 26 1.20 -13.27 2.06
CA LEU A 26 1.95 -12.83 0.89
C LEU A 26 1.04 -12.27 -0.20
N ASP A 27 -0.08 -12.95 -0.50
CA ASP A 27 -1.05 -12.47 -1.47
C ASP A 27 -1.63 -11.11 -1.05
N ALA A 28 -1.87 -10.91 0.25
CA ALA A 28 -2.28 -9.62 0.80
C ALA A 28 -1.21 -8.53 0.64
N GLN A 29 0.07 -8.84 0.89
CA GLN A 29 1.18 -7.90 0.69
C GLN A 29 1.29 -7.46 -0.77
N VAL A 30 1.26 -8.40 -1.72
CA VAL A 30 1.29 -8.10 -3.16
C VAL A 30 0.08 -7.24 -3.56
N HIS A 31 -1.11 -7.58 -3.05
CA HIS A 31 -2.32 -6.83 -3.34
C HIS A 31 -2.27 -5.39 -2.83
N PHE A 32 -1.84 -5.17 -1.58
CA PHE A 32 -1.72 -3.81 -1.03
C PHE A 32 -0.64 -2.99 -1.73
N ASN A 33 0.46 -3.63 -2.14
CA ASN A 33 1.50 -2.97 -2.92
C ASN A 33 0.98 -2.52 -4.31
N ASP A 34 0.30 -3.40 -5.06
CA ASP A 34 -0.32 -3.01 -6.34
C ASP A 34 -1.31 -1.86 -6.15
N MET A 35 -2.12 -1.92 -5.09
CA MET A 35 -3.09 -0.89 -4.78
C MET A 35 -2.45 0.47 -4.46
N SER A 36 -1.32 0.50 -3.73
CA SER A 36 -0.58 1.75 -3.48
C SER A 36 -0.04 2.35 -4.79
N ILE A 37 0.63 1.54 -5.61
CA ILE A 37 1.21 1.99 -6.88
C ILE A 37 0.13 2.52 -7.82
N ARG A 38 -0.98 1.79 -7.95
CA ARG A 38 -2.13 2.17 -8.78
C ARG A 38 -2.75 3.48 -8.31
N THR A 39 -2.97 3.63 -7.01
CA THR A 39 -3.55 4.85 -6.43
C THR A 39 -2.65 6.05 -6.66
N ARG A 40 -1.33 5.89 -6.49
CA ARG A 40 -0.35 6.94 -6.77
C ARG A 40 -0.36 7.34 -8.25
N SER A 41 -0.38 6.37 -9.16
CA SER A 41 -0.43 6.63 -10.60
C SER A 41 -1.68 7.44 -10.97
N VAL A 42 -2.86 7.00 -10.53
CA VAL A 42 -4.13 7.70 -10.79
C VAL A 42 -4.12 9.10 -10.18
N GLY A 43 -3.68 9.25 -8.94
CA GLY A 43 -3.62 10.53 -8.26
C GLY A 43 -2.68 11.53 -8.96
N VAL A 44 -1.50 11.07 -9.41
CA VAL A 44 -0.57 11.89 -10.19
C VAL A 44 -1.18 12.30 -11.54
N THR A 45 -1.84 11.39 -12.26
CA THR A 45 -2.48 11.70 -13.54
C THR A 45 -3.57 12.75 -13.38
N ILE A 46 -4.45 12.61 -12.39
CA ILE A 46 -5.53 13.58 -12.12
C ILE A 46 -4.93 14.93 -11.72
N THR A 47 -3.91 14.92 -10.86
CA THR A 47 -3.24 16.14 -10.39
C THR A 47 -2.57 16.89 -11.55
N LEU A 48 -1.87 16.16 -12.43
CA LEU A 48 -1.24 16.72 -13.62
C LEU A 48 -2.28 17.31 -14.58
N GLY A 49 -3.39 16.59 -14.82
CA GLY A 49 -4.50 17.10 -15.62
C GLY A 49 -5.12 18.37 -15.04
N THR A 50 -5.25 18.43 -13.71
CA THR A 50 -5.78 19.60 -12.99
C THR A 50 -4.88 20.82 -13.14
N TYR A 51 -3.56 20.66 -12.96
CA TYR A 51 -2.61 21.75 -13.16
C TYR A 51 -2.49 22.16 -14.63
N GLY A 52 -2.58 21.21 -15.57
CA GLY A 52 -2.68 21.51 -16.99
C GLY A 52 -3.91 22.37 -17.31
N ALA A 53 -5.08 22.01 -16.76
CA ALA A 53 -6.30 22.80 -16.89
C ALA A 53 -6.17 24.20 -16.27
N ALA A 54 -5.50 24.33 -15.13
CA ALA A 54 -5.19 25.62 -14.52
C ALA A 54 -4.34 26.49 -15.46
N GLY A 55 -3.23 25.95 -15.98
CA GLY A 55 -2.35 26.67 -16.92
C GLY A 55 -3.08 27.11 -18.18
N MET A 56 -3.89 26.22 -18.77
CA MET A 56 -4.72 26.55 -19.94
C MET A 56 -5.76 27.62 -19.62
N SER A 57 -6.34 27.61 -18.42
CA SER A 57 -7.30 28.63 -17.98
C SER A 57 -6.69 30.03 -17.91
N ILE A 58 -5.41 30.17 -17.56
CA ILE A 58 -4.74 31.49 -17.53
C ILE A 58 -4.60 32.03 -18.96
N ILE A 59 -4.21 31.18 -19.90
CA ILE A 59 -3.95 31.58 -21.29
C ILE A 59 -5.25 31.91 -22.03
N GLN A 60 -6.26 31.05 -21.88
CA GLN A 60 -7.52 31.19 -22.64
C GLN A 60 -8.49 32.19 -22.01
N PHE A 61 -8.41 32.40 -20.70
CA PHE A 61 -9.40 33.17 -19.95
C PHE A 61 -8.77 34.20 -19.00
N PRO A 62 -7.91 35.10 -19.49
CA PRO A 62 -7.15 36.03 -18.64
C PRO A 62 -8.02 36.99 -17.81
N ASP A 63 -9.23 37.31 -18.31
CA ASP A 63 -10.15 38.24 -17.65
C ASP A 63 -11.23 37.55 -16.81
N LYS A 64 -11.13 36.23 -16.61
CA LYS A 64 -12.12 35.47 -15.86
C LYS A 64 -11.74 35.41 -14.38
N PHE A 65 -12.27 36.39 -13.65
CA PHE A 65 -12.19 36.49 -12.21
C PHE A 65 -13.55 36.16 -11.57
N ILE A 66 -13.49 35.43 -10.45
CA ILE A 66 -14.57 35.32 -9.48
C ILE A 66 -14.71 36.68 -8.82
N ARG A 67 -15.90 37.27 -8.94
CA ARG A 67 -16.23 38.58 -8.38
C ARG A 67 -16.99 38.39 -7.07
N VAL A 68 -16.59 39.11 -6.03
CA VAL A 68 -17.34 39.23 -4.78
C VAL A 68 -17.80 40.68 -4.68
N GLY A 69 -19.07 40.93 -5.01
CA GLY A 69 -19.55 42.28 -5.30
C GLY A 69 -19.11 42.76 -6.69
N ASN A 70 -18.65 44.02 -6.80
CA ASN A 70 -18.18 44.60 -8.07
C ASN A 70 -16.67 44.45 -8.32
N GLU A 71 -15.90 44.02 -7.32
CA GLU A 71 -14.44 43.92 -7.45
C GLU A 71 -13.99 42.51 -7.86
N PRO A 72 -13.00 42.40 -8.78
CA PRO A 72 -12.37 41.13 -9.11
C PRO A 72 -11.58 40.62 -7.89
N TRP A 73 -11.95 39.45 -7.37
CA TRP A 73 -11.35 38.93 -6.15
C TRP A 73 -10.33 37.82 -6.41
N LEU A 74 -10.71 36.80 -7.19
CA LEU A 74 -9.86 35.62 -7.41
C LEU A 74 -9.95 35.13 -8.85
N HIS A 75 -8.81 34.94 -9.52
CA HIS A 75 -8.81 34.35 -10.87
C HIS A 75 -9.27 32.88 -10.82
N ILE A 76 -10.02 32.41 -11.83
CA ILE A 76 -10.53 31.03 -11.87
C ILE A 76 -9.40 30.01 -11.76
N SER A 77 -8.26 30.26 -12.41
CA SER A 77 -7.08 29.39 -12.31
C SER A 77 -6.59 29.20 -10.88
N ALA A 78 -6.69 30.20 -10.00
CA ALA A 78 -6.27 30.04 -8.62
C ALA A 78 -7.15 29.01 -7.88
N THR A 79 -8.45 28.97 -8.19
CA THR A 79 -9.37 27.96 -7.66
C THR A 79 -8.99 26.56 -8.12
N ILE A 80 -8.64 26.40 -9.41
CA ILE A 80 -8.22 25.11 -9.97
C ILE A 80 -6.90 24.65 -9.33
N VAL A 81 -5.95 25.57 -9.10
CA VAL A 81 -4.69 25.27 -8.41
C VAL A 81 -4.95 24.81 -6.96
N ILE A 82 -5.79 25.52 -6.22
CA ILE A 82 -6.16 25.13 -4.85
C ILE A 82 -6.82 23.75 -4.83
N PHE A 83 -7.69 23.47 -5.78
CA PHE A 83 -8.31 22.15 -5.94
C PHE A 83 -7.27 21.06 -6.26
N GLY A 84 -6.32 21.33 -7.16
CA GLY A 84 -5.20 20.42 -7.45
C GLY A 84 -4.32 20.15 -6.23
N LEU A 85 -4.06 21.16 -5.41
CA LEU A 85 -3.33 21.01 -4.15
C LEU A 85 -4.10 20.13 -3.16
N PHE A 86 -5.41 20.34 -3.06
CA PHE A 86 -6.27 19.50 -2.22
C PHE A 86 -6.23 18.04 -2.68
N LEU A 87 -6.35 17.77 -3.98
CA LEU A 87 -6.24 16.41 -4.53
C LEU A 87 -4.88 15.76 -4.25
N LEU A 88 -3.79 16.52 -4.35
CA LEU A 88 -2.45 16.04 -4.04
C LEU A 88 -2.35 15.64 -2.56
N VAL A 89 -2.83 16.49 -1.65
CA VAL A 89 -2.85 16.20 -0.21
C VAL A 89 -3.75 15.02 0.11
N SER A 90 -4.93 14.91 -0.50
CA SER A 90 -5.82 13.76 -0.33
C SER A 90 -5.17 12.46 -0.79
N THR A 91 -4.52 12.46 -1.96
CA THR A 91 -3.80 11.29 -2.48
C THR A 91 -2.66 10.90 -1.55
N PHE A 92 -1.88 11.86 -1.07
CA PHE A 92 -0.80 11.63 -0.11
C PHE A 92 -1.32 11.03 1.20
N LEU A 93 -2.43 11.55 1.74
CA LEU A 93 -3.04 11.02 2.96
C LEU A 93 -3.56 9.60 2.78
N LEU A 94 -4.17 9.28 1.63
CA LEU A 94 -4.62 7.92 1.32
C LEU A 94 -3.43 6.95 1.23
N ASP A 95 -2.38 7.33 0.50
CA ASP A 95 -1.19 6.49 0.33
C ASP A 95 -0.50 6.23 1.68
N TYR A 96 -0.23 7.29 2.45
CA TYR A 96 0.52 7.19 3.69
C TYR A 96 -0.29 6.60 4.86
N LYS A 97 -1.53 7.03 5.07
CA LYS A 97 -2.29 6.59 6.25
C LYS A 97 -2.97 5.24 6.07
N TYR A 98 -3.35 4.89 4.85
CA TYR A 98 -4.12 3.67 4.60
C TYR A 98 -3.26 2.59 3.97
N TYR A 99 -2.78 2.80 2.75
CA TYR A 99 -2.12 1.73 2.00
C TYR A 99 -0.79 1.32 2.62
N TYR A 100 0.05 2.29 3.00
CA TYR A 100 1.30 2.00 3.70
C TYR A 100 1.07 1.30 5.05
N ALA A 101 0.08 1.74 5.83
CA ALA A 101 -0.24 1.12 7.12
C ALA A 101 -0.75 -0.33 6.96
N MET A 102 -1.58 -0.60 5.95
CA MET A 102 -2.07 -1.95 5.66
C MET A 102 -0.94 -2.87 5.19
N LEU A 103 -0.05 -2.38 4.33
CA LEU A 103 1.12 -3.13 3.88
C LEU A 103 2.03 -3.46 5.07
N LEU A 104 2.32 -2.48 5.92
CA LEU A 104 3.14 -2.68 7.12
C LEU A 104 2.51 -3.72 8.05
N ALA A 105 1.19 -3.66 8.27
CA ALA A 105 0.49 -4.64 9.08
C ALA A 105 0.60 -6.07 8.49
N ALA A 106 0.48 -6.22 7.17
CA ALA A 106 0.63 -7.52 6.50
C ALA A 106 2.06 -8.07 6.61
N VAL A 107 3.08 -7.21 6.52
CA VAL A 107 4.49 -7.58 6.70
C VAL A 107 4.75 -8.00 8.14
N THR A 108 4.38 -7.18 9.13
CA THR A 108 4.55 -7.51 10.55
C THR A 108 3.80 -8.78 10.94
N CYS A 109 2.64 -9.06 10.33
CA CYS A 109 1.94 -10.32 10.57
C CYS A 109 2.69 -11.53 9.98
N SER A 110 3.30 -11.37 8.80
CA SER A 110 4.12 -12.42 8.18
C SER A 110 5.38 -12.70 8.99
N GLU A 111 6.09 -11.67 9.44
CA GLU A 111 7.29 -11.82 10.27
C GLU A 111 7.00 -12.57 11.58
N LYS A 112 5.87 -12.27 12.23
CA LYS A 112 5.44 -12.99 13.43
C LYS A 112 5.18 -14.47 13.13
N LEU A 113 4.46 -14.76 12.05
CA LEU A 113 4.17 -16.14 11.63
C LEU A 113 5.46 -16.92 11.32
N GLU A 114 6.40 -16.29 10.62
CA GLU A 114 7.69 -16.88 10.28
C GLU A 114 8.53 -17.14 11.54
N THR A 115 8.56 -16.20 12.48
CA THR A 115 9.28 -16.36 13.76
C THR A 115 8.70 -17.51 14.59
N GLU A 116 7.37 -17.63 14.66
CA GLU A 116 6.68 -18.74 15.36
C GLU A 116 6.95 -20.09 14.69
N LEU A 117 7.00 -20.11 13.35
CA LEU A 117 7.32 -21.29 12.57
C LEU A 117 8.78 -21.72 12.76
N GLU A 118 9.74 -20.79 12.67
CA GLU A 118 11.16 -21.06 12.91
C GLU A 118 11.40 -21.64 14.31
N ARG A 119 10.73 -21.08 15.33
CA ARG A 119 10.78 -21.61 16.69
C ARG A 119 10.27 -23.05 16.75
N SER A 120 9.12 -23.33 16.14
CA SER A 120 8.51 -24.66 16.11
C SER A 120 9.39 -25.69 15.38
N LEU A 121 10.02 -25.29 14.27
CA LEU A 121 10.94 -26.15 13.52
C LEU A 121 12.21 -26.45 14.32
N ARG A 122 12.74 -25.46 15.03
CA ARG A 122 13.91 -25.64 15.90
C ARG A 122 13.62 -26.58 17.06
N GLU A 123 12.43 -26.51 17.65
CA GLU A 123 11.97 -27.44 18.69
C GLU A 123 11.81 -28.87 18.14
N ALA A 124 11.45 -29.02 16.86
CA ALA A 124 11.33 -30.29 16.15
C ALA A 124 12.66 -30.83 15.57
N GLU A 125 13.79 -30.16 15.78
CA GLU A 125 15.11 -30.49 15.17
C GLU A 125 15.07 -30.56 13.62
N LEU A 126 14.15 -29.82 13.00
CA LEU A 126 14.01 -29.73 11.54
C LEU A 126 14.86 -28.58 10.99
N PRO A 127 15.29 -28.65 9.71
CA PRO A 127 16.01 -27.55 9.09
C PRO A 127 15.15 -26.28 9.05
N PRO A 128 15.78 -25.09 9.18
CA PRO A 128 15.06 -23.82 9.12
C PRO A 128 14.41 -23.64 7.74
N PHE A 129 13.36 -22.81 7.68
CA PHE A 129 12.72 -22.48 6.40
C PHE A 129 13.75 -21.83 5.46
N PRO A 130 13.70 -22.09 4.14
CA PRO A 130 14.55 -21.39 3.19
C PRO A 130 14.30 -19.89 3.31
N GLN A 131 15.32 -19.12 3.70
CA GLN A 131 15.24 -17.66 3.75
C GLN A 131 15.11 -17.13 2.33
N ALA A 132 13.89 -17.02 1.83
CA ALA A 132 13.62 -16.61 0.45
C ALA A 132 13.79 -15.10 0.22
N PHE A 133 13.97 -14.28 1.27
CA PHE A 133 13.95 -12.82 1.16
C PHE A 133 14.94 -12.11 2.10
N ALA A 134 16.23 -12.44 2.00
CA ALA A 134 17.29 -11.51 2.37
C ALA A 134 17.59 -10.60 1.16
N LEU A 135 16.72 -9.62 0.90
CA LEU A 135 16.93 -8.54 -0.08
C LEU A 135 16.54 -7.19 0.53
#